data_AF-Q3SB85-F1
#
_entry.id   AF-Q3SB85-F1
#
_cell.length_a   1.000
_cell.length_b   1.000
_cell.length_c   1.000
_cell.angle_alpha   90.00
_cell.angle_beta   90.00
_cell.angle_gamma   90.00
#
_symmetry.space_group_name_H-M   'P 1'
#
loop_
_entity.id
_entity.type
_entity.pdbx_description
1 polymer ?
#
loop_
_entity_poly.entity_id
_entity_poly.type
_entity_poly.pdbx_seq_one_letter_code
_entity_poly.pdbx_strand_id
1 'polypeptide(L)'
;MVVRIYKFEKVDYSKLQKTVGQDHFARNGYIVRDGKVLGVSNDDAYYLYVDAPDEFFKTHESEITEAGGKLVEGPEYESVKSKIEEEENNVATGLALFG
;
A
#
# COMPACT_ATOMS: atom_id res chain seq x y z
N MET A 1 7.88 -2.17 13.67
CA MET A 1 7.22 -1.48 12.55
C MET A 1 5.87 -2.14 12.37
N VAL A 2 4.84 -1.37 12.02
CA VAL A 2 3.45 -1.83 11.89
C VAL A 2 3.05 -1.65 10.44
N VAL A 3 2.36 -2.67 9.92
CA VAL A 3 1.88 -2.69 8.55
C VAL A 3 0.39 -2.37 8.53
N ARG A 4 0.01 -1.31 7.83
CA ARG A 4 -1.39 -0.98 7.55
C ARG A 4 -1.63 -0.95 6.04
N ILE A 5 -2.78 -1.46 5.64
CA ILE A 5 -3.19 -1.52 4.24
C ILE A 5 -4.45 -0.68 4.08
N TYR A 6 -4.44 0.20 3.09
CA TYR A 6 -5.58 1.07 2.77
C TYR A 6 -6.01 0.81 1.34
N LYS A 7 -7.32 0.72 1.14
CA LYS A 7 -7.96 0.60 -0.16
C LYS A 7 -8.43 1.97 -0.62
N PHE A 8 -8.08 2.31 -1.85
CA PHE A 8 -8.50 3.51 -2.55
C PHE A 8 -9.34 3.12 -3.75
N GLU A 9 -10.42 3.85 -3.99
CA GLU A 9 -11.17 3.71 -5.24
C GLU A 9 -10.37 4.33 -6.39
N LYS A 10 -10.56 3.82 -7.61
CA LYS A 10 -9.86 4.29 -8.81
C LYS A 10 -9.98 5.81 -9.04
N VAL A 11 -11.09 6.40 -8.61
CA VAL A 11 -11.36 7.84 -8.70
C VAL A 11 -10.43 8.68 -7.82
N ASP A 12 -9.90 8.10 -6.73
CA ASP A 12 -9.02 8.77 -5.78
C ASP A 12 -7.53 8.55 -6.08
N TYR A 13 -7.18 7.86 -7.17
CA TYR A 13 -5.80 7.57 -7.53
C TYR A 13 -4.92 8.84 -7.62
N SER A 14 -5.45 9.92 -8.19
CA SER A 14 -4.74 11.21 -8.25
C SER A 14 -4.46 11.82 -6.87
N LYS A 15 -5.31 11.54 -5.87
CA LYS A 15 -5.09 11.98 -4.48
C LYS A 15 -4.08 11.07 -3.80
N LEU A 16 -4.22 9.75 -3.97
CA LEU A 16 -3.27 8.76 -3.49
C LEU A 16 -1.84 9.09 -3.95
N GLN A 17 -1.63 9.37 -5.24
CA GLN A 17 -0.32 9.74 -5.77
C GLN A 17 0.27 10.99 -5.11
N LYS A 18 -0.56 12.00 -4.80
CA LYS A 18 -0.12 13.19 -4.08
C LYS A 18 0.25 12.88 -2.63
N THR A 19 -0.54 12.04 -1.96
CA THR A 19 -0.29 11.63 -0.57
C THR A 19 1.02 10.86 -0.45
N VAL A 20 1.23 9.84 -1.27
CA VAL A 20 2.46 9.02 -1.22
C VAL A 20 3.68 9.74 -1.80
N GLY A 21 3.48 10.81 -2.57
CA GLY A 21 4.55 11.65 -3.09
C GLY A 21 5.17 12.59 -2.03
N GLN A 22 4.65 12.62 -0.80
CA GLN A 22 5.22 13.40 0.27
C GLN A 22 6.49 12.75 0.85
N ASP A 23 7.46 13.57 1.27
CA ASP A 23 8.77 13.13 1.79
C ASP A 23 8.68 12.07 2.90
N HIS A 24 7.66 12.16 3.76
CA HIS A 24 7.51 11.22 4.87
C HIS A 24 7.06 9.83 4.39
N PHE A 25 6.30 9.73 3.30
CA PHE A 25 6.05 8.43 2.66
C PHE A 25 7.31 7.95 1.95
N ALA A 26 8.03 8.78 1.19
CA ALA A 26 9.27 8.35 0.53
C ALA A 26 10.35 7.80 1.49
N ARG A 27 10.37 8.28 2.75
CA ARG A 27 11.31 7.83 3.79
C ARG A 27 10.86 6.56 4.53
N ASN A 28 9.58 6.21 4.46
CA ASN A 28 9.01 5.03 5.09
C ASN A 28 8.62 4.02 3.99
N GLY A 29 8.72 2.72 4.24
CA GLY A 29 8.39 1.74 3.20
C GLY A 29 6.91 1.83 2.82
N TYR A 30 6.58 2.28 1.61
CA TYR A 30 5.22 2.21 1.07
C TYR A 30 5.22 1.52 -0.28
N ILE A 31 4.14 0.82 -0.56
CA ILE A 31 3.93 0.11 -1.82
C ILE A 31 2.50 0.39 -2.28
N VAL A 32 2.35 0.88 -3.50
CA VAL A 32 1.05 1.01 -4.17
C VAL A 32 0.93 -0.10 -5.19
N ARG A 33 -0.17 -0.85 -5.13
CA ARG A 33 -0.52 -1.90 -6.09
C ARG A 33 -1.96 -1.80 -6.54
N ASP A 34 -2.19 -2.19 -7.78
CA ASP A 34 -3.53 -2.26 -8.37
C ASP A 34 -4.18 -3.58 -7.94
N GLY A 35 -5.42 -3.53 -7.47
CA GLY A 35 -6.21 -4.70 -7.07
C GLY A 35 -6.34 -5.73 -8.19
N LYS A 36 -6.41 -5.25 -9.44
CA LYS A 36 -6.42 -6.12 -10.63
C LYS A 36 -5.13 -6.90 -10.80
N VAL A 37 -3.98 -6.30 -10.45
CA VAL A 37 -2.68 -6.97 -10.53
C VAL A 37 -2.54 -8.00 -9.41
N LEU A 38 -3.04 -7.68 -8.21
CA LEU A 38 -3.04 -8.59 -7.07
C LEU A 38 -4.03 -9.76 -7.22
N GLY A 39 -4.98 -9.67 -8.17
CA GLY A 39 -6.02 -10.68 -8.39
C GLY A 39 -7.02 -10.77 -7.23
N VAL A 40 -7.27 -9.66 -6.56
CA VAL A 40 -8.22 -9.56 -5.44
C VAL A 40 -9.58 -9.08 -5.94
N SER A 41 -10.66 -9.41 -5.21
CA SER A 41 -12.05 -9.24 -5.68
C SER A 41 -12.48 -7.81 -6.06
N ASN A 42 -11.68 -6.79 -5.76
CA ASN A 42 -11.93 -5.41 -6.15
C ASN A 42 -10.89 -4.95 -7.19
N ASP A 43 -11.08 -5.39 -8.44
CA ASP A 43 -10.22 -5.06 -9.57
C ASP A 43 -10.15 -3.55 -9.90
N ASP A 44 -11.14 -2.75 -9.46
CA ASP A 44 -11.17 -1.29 -9.66
C ASP A 44 -10.74 -0.50 -8.39
N ALA A 45 -9.84 -1.07 -7.60
CA ALA A 45 -9.27 -0.43 -6.42
C ALA A 45 -7.73 -0.46 -6.43
N TYR A 46 -7.12 0.54 -5.81
CA TYR A 46 -5.70 0.56 -5.50
C TYR A 46 -5.49 0.25 -4.02
N TYR A 47 -4.47 -0.53 -3.72
CA TYR A 47 -4.06 -0.88 -2.38
C TYR A 47 -2.75 -0.20 -2.04
N LEU A 48 -2.77 0.58 -0.97
CA LEU A 48 -1.59 1.20 -0.37
C LEU A 48 -1.19 0.38 0.85
N TYR A 49 -0.04 -0.29 0.73
CA TYR A 49 0.65 -0.95 1.83
C TYR A 49 1.65 0.03 2.43
N VAL A 50 1.58 0.23 3.75
CA VAL A 50 2.50 1.10 4.48
C VAL A 50 3.12 0.31 5.61
N ASP A 51 4.44 0.17 5.60
CA ASP A 51 5.24 -0.37 6.71
C ASP A 51 6.02 0.77 7.37
N ALA A 52 5.54 1.18 8.54
CA ALA A 52 6.05 2.36 9.25
C ALA A 52 5.91 2.19 10.78
N PRO A 53 6.64 2.96 11.61
CA PRO A 53 6.42 2.99 13.05
C PRO A 53 5.03 3.55 13.40
N ASP A 54 4.45 3.16 14.55
CA ASP A 54 3.13 3.64 15.01
C ASP A 54 2.99 5.17 15.03
N GLU A 55 4.08 5.89 15.33
CA GLU A 55 4.09 7.35 15.36
C GLU A 55 3.80 7.98 14.00
N PHE A 56 4.19 7.30 12.91
CA PHE A 56 3.87 7.72 11.55
C PHE A 56 2.37 7.75 11.35
N PHE A 57 1.69 6.66 11.70
CA PHE A 57 0.23 6.55 11.54
C PHE A 57 -0.50 7.55 12.43
N LYS A 58 -0.05 7.77 13.67
CA LYS A 58 -0.65 8.79 14.55
C LYS A 58 -0.63 10.21 13.96
N THR A 59 0.35 10.50 13.10
CA THR A 59 0.57 11.84 12.54
C THR A 59 -0.02 11.98 11.15
N HIS A 60 0.06 10.94 10.32
CA HIS A 60 -0.20 11.00 8.88
C HIS A 60 -1.37 10.12 8.40
N GLU A 61 -1.95 9.27 9.25
CA GLU A 61 -3.12 8.45 8.87
C GLU A 61 -4.30 9.30 8.40
N SER A 62 -4.52 10.46 9.02
CA SER A 62 -5.56 11.40 8.61
C SER A 62 -5.43 11.76 7.13
N GLU A 63 -4.22 12.05 6.64
CA GLU A 63 -3.98 12.42 5.23
C GLU A 63 -4.33 11.28 4.26
N ILE A 64 -4.09 10.03 4.68
CA ILE A 64 -4.43 8.83 3.91
C ILE A 64 -5.96 8.70 3.81
N THR A 65 -6.65 8.87 4.94
CA THR A 65 -8.12 8.77 4.98
C THR A 65 -8.82 9.92 4.26
N GLU A 66 -8.31 11.14 4.37
CA GLU A 66 -8.81 12.33 3.65
C GLU A 66 -8.61 12.21 2.14
N ALA A 67 -7.55 11.51 1.71
CA ALA A 67 -7.34 11.18 0.31
C ALA A 67 -8.29 10.09 -0.23
N GLY A 68 -9.15 9.50 0.62
CA GLY A 68 -10.12 8.46 0.25
C GLY A 68 -9.71 7.05 0.66
N GLY A 69 -8.63 6.90 1.45
CA GLY A 69 -8.13 5.61 1.90
C GLY A 69 -9.04 4.99 2.95
N LYS A 70 -9.53 3.79 2.68
CA LYS A 70 -10.31 2.97 3.61
C LYS A 70 -9.41 1.89 4.20
N LEU A 71 -9.30 1.81 5.52
CA LEU A 71 -8.51 0.76 6.16
C LEU A 71 -9.06 -0.62 5.77
N VAL A 72 -8.18 -1.51 5.33
CA VAL A 72 -8.51 -2.89 5.01
C VAL A 72 -8.28 -3.74 6.24
N GLU A 73 -9.29 -4.51 6.63
CA GLU A 73 -9.26 -5.36 7.83
C GLU A 73 -9.75 -6.78 7.51
N GLY A 74 -9.42 -7.73 8.39
CA GLY A 74 -9.90 -9.10 8.30
C GLY A 74 -9.32 -9.90 7.13
N PRO A 75 -10.09 -10.81 6.49
CA PRO A 75 -9.57 -11.72 5.47
C PRO A 75 -9.01 -11.01 4.23
N GLU A 76 -9.55 -9.84 3.88
CA GLU A 76 -9.04 -9.04 2.76
C GLU A 76 -7.64 -8.50 3.05
N TYR A 77 -7.37 -8.11 4.30
CA TYR A 77 -6.05 -7.64 4.72
C TYR A 77 -5.00 -8.72 4.52
N GLU A 78 -5.24 -9.93 5.03
CA GLU A 78 -4.28 -11.04 4.91
C GLU A 78 -4.02 -11.42 3.46
N SER A 79 -5.08 -11.46 2.65
CA SER A 79 -4.96 -11.77 1.22
C SER A 79 -4.14 -10.72 0.48
N VAL A 80 -4.43 -9.43 0.67
CA VAL A 80 -3.70 -8.34 0.00
C VAL A 80 -2.26 -8.28 0.49
N LYS A 81 -2.04 -8.39 1.81
CA LYS A 81 -0.72 -8.39 2.43
C LYS A 81 0.17 -9.48 1.83
N SER A 82 -0.31 -10.72 1.84
CA SER A 82 0.44 -11.87 1.34
C SER A 82 0.82 -11.67 -0.13
N LYS A 83 -0.10 -11.17 -0.97
CA LYS A 83 0.17 -10.92 -2.39
C LYS A 83 1.23 -9.85 -2.61
N ILE A 84 1.15 -8.75 -1.86
CA ILE A 84 2.13 -7.66 -1.96
C ILE A 84 3.51 -8.15 -1.49
N GLU A 85 3.59 -8.86 -0.36
CA GLU A 85 4.85 -9.42 0.17
C GLU A 85 5.44 -10.48 -0.76
N GLU A 86 4.62 -11.32 -1.41
CA GLU A 86 5.06 -12.27 -2.44
C GLU A 86 5.66 -11.56 -3.65
N GLU A 87 5.02 -10.50 -4.15
CA GLU A 87 5.56 -9.72 -5.27
C GLU A 87 6.89 -9.06 -4.93
N GLU A 88 7.01 -8.43 -3.76
CA GLU A 88 8.25 -7.77 -3.33
C GLU A 88 9.41 -8.77 -3.17
N ASN A 89 9.14 -9.95 -2.60
CA ASN A 89 10.15 -11.01 -2.49
C ASN A 89 10.59 -11.52 -3.86
N ASN A 90 9.66 -11.69 -4.81
CA ASN A 90 9.99 -12.12 -6.16
C ASN A 90 10.85 -11.07 -6.91
N VAL A 91 10.57 -9.77 -6.71
CA VAL A 91 11.38 -8.68 -7.28
C VAL A 91 12.80 -8.66 -6.68
N ALA A 92 12.93 -8.82 -5.37
CA ALA A 92 14.23 -8.90 -4.70
C ALA A 92 15.08 -10.09 -5.21
N THR A 93 14.43 -11.21 -5.52
CA THR A 93 15.10 -12.41 -6.02
C THR A 93 15.52 -12.27 -7.49
N GLY A 94 14.79 -11.51 -8.31
CA GLY A 94 15.12 -11.23 -9.71
C GLY A 94 16.33 -10.30 -9.91
N LEU A 95 16.58 -9.38 -8.97
CA LEU A 95 17.74 -8.48 -9.00
C LEU A 95 19.06 -9.17 -8.62
N ALA A 96 19.00 -10.31 -7.93
CA ALA A 96 20.19 -11.09 -7.57
C ALA A 96 20.76 -11.92 -8.75
N LEU A 97 20.02 -12.07 -9.85
CA LEU A 97 20.46 -12.82 -11.04
C LEU A 97 21.18 -11.95 -12.09
N PHE A 98 21.24 -10.64 -11.89
CA PHE A 98 21.96 -9.69 -12.75
C PHE A 98 23.10 -8.96 -12.03
N GLY A 99 23.53 -9.46 -10.86
CA GLY A 99 24.71 -8.98 -10.12
C GLY A 99 25.97 -9.79 -10.42
#